data_AF-A0A0N0M2K0-F1
#
_entry.id   AF-A0A0N0M2K0-F1
#
_cell.length_a   1.000
_cell.length_b   1.000
_cell.length_c   1.000
_cell.angle_alpha   90.00
_cell.angle_beta   90.00
_cell.angle_gamma   90.00
#
_symmetry.space_group_name_H-M   'P 1'
#
loop_
_entity.id
_entity.type
_entity.pdbx_description
1 polymer ?
#
loop_
_entity_poly.entity_id
_entity_poly.type
_entity_poly.pdbx_seq_one_letter_code
_entity_poly.pdbx_strand_id
1 'polypeptide(L)'
;MGERESTANSLLADDDAVFAEGAITLWANLLTLIGMHLQETGTSRQEVLDMLTMLHETNEETVRSPRARAVASRHLMSVYRALGEA
;
A
#
# COMPACT_ATOMS: atom_id res chain seq x y z
N MET A 1 -21.88 2.97 -32.02
CA MET A 1 -21.93 3.69 -30.73
C MET A 1 -21.14 2.97 -29.64
N GLY A 2 -21.09 1.63 -29.62
CA GLY A 2 -20.37 0.86 -28.58
C GLY A 2 -18.84 0.88 -28.59
N GLU A 3 -18.16 1.12 -29.73
CA GLU A 3 -16.68 1.15 -29.75
C GLU A 3 -16.09 2.36 -29.00
N ARG A 4 -16.73 3.54 -29.11
CA ARG A 4 -16.28 4.75 -28.41
C ARG A 4 -16.49 4.68 -26.90
N GLU A 5 -17.57 4.06 -26.44
CA GLU A 5 -17.80 3.78 -25.01
C GLU A 5 -16.79 2.75 -24.47
N SER A 6 -16.47 1.71 -25.24
CA SER A 6 -15.49 0.70 -24.82
C SER A 6 -14.07 1.28 -24.68
N THR A 7 -13.63 2.14 -25.61
CA THR A 7 -12.32 2.80 -25.51
C THR A 7 -12.26 3.79 -24.35
N ALA A 8 -13.32 4.60 -24.16
CA ALA A 8 -13.39 5.53 -23.04
C ALA A 8 -13.37 4.82 -21.67
N ASN A 9 -14.09 3.70 -21.55
CA ASN A 9 -14.12 2.93 -20.30
C ASN A 9 -12.78 2.24 -20.01
N SER A 10 -12.03 1.84 -21.05
CA SER A 10 -10.67 1.31 -20.91
C SER A 10 -9.67 2.37 -20.46
N LEU A 11 -9.79 3.60 -20.96
CA LEU A 11 -8.91 4.71 -20.57
C LEU A 11 -9.14 5.13 -19.11
N LEU A 12 -10.40 5.21 -18.68
CA LEU A 12 -10.74 5.52 -17.28
C LEU A 12 -10.23 4.44 -16.30
N ALA A 13 -10.32 3.17 -16.67
CA ALA A 13 -9.80 2.08 -15.86
C ALA A 13 -8.26 2.09 -15.76
N ASP A 14 -7.57 2.60 -16.78
CA ASP A 14 -6.11 2.76 -16.78
C ASP A 14 -5.69 3.95 -15.92
N ASP A 15 -6.37 5.10 -16.06
CA ASP A 15 -6.15 6.27 -15.19
C ASP A 15 -6.38 5.94 -13.71
N ASP A 16 -7.45 5.20 -13.38
CA ASP A 16 -7.72 4.73 -12.03
C ASP A 16 -6.61 3.79 -11.51
N ALA A 17 -6.04 2.95 -12.39
CA ALA A 17 -4.95 2.06 -12.04
C ALA A 17 -3.64 2.82 -11.79
N VAL A 18 -3.30 3.80 -12.63
CA VAL A 18 -2.13 4.67 -12.48
C VAL A 18 -2.26 5.53 -11.22
N PHE A 19 -3.44 6.10 -10.96
CA PHE A 19 -3.71 6.86 -9.75
C PHE A 19 -3.57 5.98 -8.50
N ALA A 20 -4.14 4.76 -8.52
CA ALA A 20 -4.00 3.82 -7.43
C ALA A 20 -2.54 3.43 -7.18
N GLU A 21 -1.75 3.20 -8.24
CA GLU A 21 -0.32 2.91 -8.11
C GLU A 21 0.46 4.06 -7.48
N GLY A 22 0.20 5.30 -7.91
CA GLY A 22 0.81 6.51 -7.34
C GLY A 22 0.44 6.72 -5.87
N ALA A 23 -0.85 6.60 -5.54
CA ALA A 23 -1.34 6.74 -4.16
C ALA A 23 -0.72 5.67 -3.25
N ILE A 24 -0.69 4.41 -3.69
CA ILE A 24 -0.16 3.31 -2.88
C ILE A 24 1.35 3.45 -2.67
N THR A 25 2.08 3.93 -3.67
CA THR A 25 3.52 4.23 -3.54
C THR A 25 3.76 5.35 -2.51
N LEU A 26 2.98 6.42 -2.56
CA LEU A 26 3.07 7.51 -1.57
C LEU A 26 2.77 7.01 -0.15
N TRP A 27 1.75 6.17 0.01
CA TRP A 27 1.41 5.55 1.30
C TRP A 27 2.55 4.65 1.82
N ALA A 28 3.17 3.84 0.96
CA ALA A 28 4.28 2.98 1.35
C ALA A 28 5.50 3.80 1.80
N ASN A 29 5.82 4.89 1.09
CA ASN A 29 6.89 5.80 1.46
C ASN A 29 6.61 6.50 2.80
N LEU A 30 5.38 6.96 3.02
CA LEU A 30 4.98 7.59 4.27
C LEU A 30 5.11 6.63 5.46
N LEU A 31 4.63 5.39 5.33
CA LEU A 31 4.76 4.37 6.38
C LEU A 31 6.24 4.07 6.69
N THR A 32 7.10 4.05 5.67
CA THR A 32 8.54 3.87 5.87
C THR A 32 9.14 5.02 6.67
N LEU A 33 8.82 6.27 6.30
CA LEU A 33 9.30 7.46 7.03
C LEU A 33 8.81 7.48 8.49
N ILE A 34 7.56 7.13 8.73
CA ILE A 34 7.00 7.02 10.09
C ILE A 34 7.74 5.92 10.87
N GLY A 35 7.95 4.75 10.27
CA GLY A 35 8.68 3.65 10.91
C GLY A 35 10.10 4.04 11.31
N MET A 36 10.83 4.71 10.42
CA MET A 36 12.17 5.23 10.71
C MET A 36 12.14 6.27 11.84
N HIS A 37 11.22 7.23 11.79
CA HIS A 37 11.09 8.23 12.85
C HIS A 37 10.79 7.61 14.22
N LEU A 38 9.91 6.60 14.26
CA LEU A 38 9.59 5.87 15.48
C LEU A 38 10.84 5.18 16.05
N GLN A 39 11.62 4.51 15.20
CA GLN A 39 12.89 3.90 15.60
C GLN A 39 13.88 4.94 16.15
N GLU A 40 14.02 6.10 15.50
CA GLU A 40 14.87 7.20 15.97
C GLU A 40 14.40 7.76 17.33
N THR A 41 13.11 7.76 17.61
CA THR A 41 12.53 8.21 18.89
C THR A 41 12.51 7.14 19.99
N GLY A 42 13.03 5.94 19.71
CA GLY A 42 13.23 4.88 20.69
C GLY A 42 12.19 3.76 20.66
N THR A 43 11.27 3.75 19.70
CA THR A 43 10.41 2.59 19.46
C THR A 43 11.26 1.43 18.96
N SER A 44 11.06 0.24 19.52
CA SER A 44 11.84 -0.92 19.08
C SER A 44 11.46 -1.34 17.66
N ARG A 45 12.42 -1.88 16.91
CA ARG A 45 12.15 -2.44 15.58
C ARG A 45 11.05 -3.50 15.61
N GLN A 46 11.01 -4.34 16.65
CA GLN A 46 9.97 -5.36 16.79
C GLN A 46 8.58 -4.74 16.93
N GLU A 47 8.44 -3.70 17.76
CA GLU A 47 7.17 -3.00 17.95
C GLU A 47 6.67 -2.35 16.65
N VAL A 48 7.56 -1.77 15.85
CA VAL A 48 7.20 -1.26 14.51
C VAL A 48 6.71 -2.38 13.59
N LEU A 49 7.37 -3.54 13.61
CA LEU A 49 6.95 -4.70 12.81
C LEU A 49 5.60 -5.28 13.26
N ASP A 50 5.35 -5.28 14.57
CA ASP A 50 4.07 -5.72 15.14
C ASP A 50 2.93 -4.79 14.71
N MET A 51 3.16 -3.46 14.72
CA MET A 51 2.18 -2.50 14.21
C MET A 51 1.88 -2.67 12.72
N LEU A 52 2.90 -2.92 11.90
CA LEU A 52 2.70 -3.21 10.47
C LEU A 52 1.90 -4.48 10.25
N THR A 53 2.05 -5.46 11.15
CA THR A 53 1.31 -6.73 11.11
C THR A 53 -0.17 -6.50 11.43
N MET A 54 -0.46 -5.74 12.48
CA MET A 54 -1.84 -5.33 12.78
C MET A 54 -2.48 -4.54 11.63
N LEU A 55 -1.72 -3.67 10.96
CA LEU A 55 -2.19 -2.94 9.79
C LEU A 55 -2.51 -3.87 8.61
N HIS A 56 -1.68 -4.89 8.39
CA HIS A 56 -1.91 -5.89 7.36
C HIS A 56 -3.21 -6.66 7.63
N GLU A 57 -3.40 -7.17 8.84
CA GLU A 57 -4.61 -7.88 9.27
C GLU A 57 -5.86 -6.99 9.12
N THR A 58 -5.78 -5.73 9.57
CA THR A 58 -6.86 -4.74 9.40
C THR A 58 -7.23 -4.54 7.93
N ASN A 59 -6.24 -4.51 7.03
CA ASN A 59 -6.48 -4.40 5.60
C ASN A 59 -7.15 -5.65 5.03
N GLU A 60 -6.80 -6.85 5.52
CA GLU A 60 -7.45 -8.09 5.09
C GLU A 60 -8.94 -8.11 5.42
N GLU A 61 -9.32 -7.55 6.58
CA GLU A 61 -10.69 -7.46 7.05
C GLU A 61 -11.50 -6.35 6.36
N THR A 62 -10.87 -5.21 6.08
CA THR A 62 -11.57 -3.99 5.63
C THR A 62 -11.58 -3.83 4.10
N VAL A 63 -10.55 -4.31 3.39
CA VAL A 63 -10.44 -4.15 1.94
C VAL A 63 -11.27 -5.21 1.21
N ARG A 64 -12.44 -4.79 0.72
CA ARG A 64 -13.41 -5.67 0.04
C ARG A 64 -12.94 -6.19 -1.32
N SER A 65 -12.18 -5.40 -2.08
CA SER A 65 -11.70 -5.79 -3.40
C SER A 65 -10.48 -6.72 -3.29
N PRO A 66 -10.55 -7.98 -3.81
CA PRO A 66 -9.42 -8.89 -3.78
C PRO A 66 -8.19 -8.33 -4.50
N ARG A 67 -8.41 -7.62 -5.61
CA ARG A 67 -7.34 -6.96 -6.37
C ARG A 67 -6.68 -5.86 -5.53
N ALA A 68 -7.47 -4.98 -4.91
CA ALA A 68 -6.93 -3.91 -4.08
C ALA A 68 -6.15 -4.45 -2.88
N ARG A 69 -6.64 -5.55 -2.28
CA ARG A 69 -5.98 -6.24 -1.15
C ARG A 69 -4.63 -6.82 -1.55
N ALA A 70 -4.55 -7.49 -2.71
CA ALA A 70 -3.30 -8.05 -3.21
C ALA A 70 -2.26 -6.96 -3.47
N VAL A 71 -2.66 -5.82 -4.04
CA VAL A 71 -1.78 -4.68 -4.25
C VAL A 71 -1.30 -4.11 -2.90
N ALA A 72 -2.22 -3.78 -1.98
CA ALA A 72 -1.87 -3.27 -0.66
C ALA A 72 -0.88 -4.18 0.10
N SER A 73 -1.09 -5.50 0.04
CA SER A 73 -0.20 -6.49 0.66
C SER A 73 1.20 -6.50 0.07
N ARG A 74 1.32 -6.38 -1.26
CA ARG A 74 2.62 -6.29 -1.95
C ARG A 74 3.40 -5.05 -1.52
N HIS A 75 2.72 -3.92 -1.37
CA HIS A 75 3.37 -2.67 -0.95
C HIS A 75 3.74 -2.68 0.53
N LEU A 76 2.91 -3.25 1.41
CA LEU A 76 3.29 -3.49 2.80
C LEU A 76 4.57 -4.34 2.90
N MET A 77 4.72 -5.36 2.05
CA MET A 77 5.95 -6.16 2.01
C MET A 77 7.20 -5.35 1.64
N SER A 78 7.05 -4.31 0.81
CA SER A 78 8.14 -3.38 0.51
C SER A 78 8.53 -2.57 1.75
N VAL A 79 7.56 -2.12 2.55
CA VAL A 79 7.80 -1.41 3.82
C VAL A 79 8.49 -2.31 4.83
N TYR A 80 8.04 -3.57 4.95
CA TYR A 80 8.70 -4.58 5.79
C TYR A 80 10.16 -4.79 5.43
N ARG A 81 10.51 -4.82 4.13
CA ARG A 81 11.91 -4.94 3.71
C ARG A 81 12.71 -3.70 4.07
N ALA A 82 12.19 -2.51 3.78
CA ALA A 82 12.88 -1.26 4.07
C ALA A 82 13.20 -1.09 5.56
N LEU A 83 12.26 -1.43 6.45
CA LEU A 83 12.44 -1.35 7.91
C LEU A 83 13.12 -2.60 8.50
N GLY A 84 13.10 -3.71 7.75
CA GLY A 84 13.67 -4.97 8.14
C GLY A 84 15.17 -5.07 7.87
N GLU A 85 15.63 -4.44 6.80
CA GLU A 85 17.03 -4.41 6.37
C GLU A 85 17.82 -3.20 6.91
N ALA A 86 17.12 -2.19 7.44
CA ALA A 86 17.69 -1.04 8.15
C ALA A 86 18.02 -1.36 9.62
#